data_AF-T1HXP4-F1
#
_entry.id   AF-T1HXP4-F1
#
_cell.length_a   1.000
_cell.length_b   1.000
_cell.length_c   1.000
_cell.angle_alpha   90.00
_cell.angle_beta   90.00
_cell.angle_gamma   90.00
#
_symmetry.space_group_name_H-M   'P 1'
#
loop_
_entity.id
_entity.type
_entity.pdbx_description
1 polymer ?
#
loop_
_entity_poly.entity_id
_entity_poly.type
_entity_poly.pdbx_seq_one_letter_code
_entity_poly.pdbx_strand_id
1 'polypeptide(L)'
;MVLTSILIYLVAACMARSDQIIYQDEFLRERYNTSDNIKDRVKFHRLRLSLPWHTFSNVLPIATVTVLGTFNRPTFLAYAFPPVFFWLHRGLGSRFIGLNDFNMRMIAFCVCSLPVLLVLIVVDSVYYGQLTVQEIMHKNISLMRDLAMTPYNFIKYNVNSSNLVEHGLHPRFTHTFINIPLLYNVLGISGIFGFVNIIYRGLLKKWSSLPRVQSIIGLMTTSFIIPIAVLSIFPHQEARFLIPCTLALVFLHSQRIRHVDEYKTVIPKKENGFTAYVKKDRKFSYKDGTLALWYLVNIIMTVFFGFVHQGGVYPLITHFSAELNAKPRLTVLHLVTSHIYTLPISLLQLKYGKAAQYSYSGTRYQKVQDFYTYELGSANMESVALKLNSVLEQAEKTWSEKRLKYKVFLAIPSSITYDFQAEALKHNLTQNIVTTFYPHVSTEALPYFDSYLNSDCQSDGVDMQSCPADLPSVTWTLDMPLKFSLHIAHQFGLTLLSVKK
;
A
#
# COMPACT_ATOMS: atom_id res chain seq x y z
N MET A 1 -6.80 -2.11 1.36
CA MET A 1 -6.95 -3.55 1.70
C MET A 1 -8.13 -3.79 2.62
N VAL A 2 -8.08 -3.36 3.88
CA VAL A 2 -9.11 -3.67 4.89
C VAL A 2 -10.52 -3.29 4.42
N LEU A 3 -10.73 -2.05 3.97
CA LEU A 3 -12.03 -1.60 3.47
C LEU A 3 -12.53 -2.41 2.27
N THR A 4 -11.65 -2.80 1.35
CA THR A 4 -12.00 -3.66 0.20
C THR A 4 -12.39 -5.06 0.66
N SER A 5 -11.66 -5.64 1.62
CA SER A 5 -11.98 -6.95 2.18
C SER A 5 -13.32 -6.95 2.93
N ILE A 6 -13.59 -5.91 3.72
CA ILE A 6 -14.88 -5.73 4.42
C ILE A 6 -16.02 -5.60 3.40
N LEU A 7 -15.83 -4.78 2.35
CA LEU A 7 -16.83 -4.58 1.32
C LEU A 7 -17.16 -5.88 0.58
N ILE A 8 -16.12 -6.64 0.17
CA ILE A 8 -16.28 -7.96 -0.45
C ILE A 8 -17.02 -8.91 0.49
N TYR A 9 -16.67 -8.95 1.77
CA TYR A 9 -17.33 -9.80 2.76
C TYR A 9 -18.82 -9.44 2.92
N LEU A 10 -19.15 -8.16 3.10
CA LEU A 10 -20.52 -7.69 3.25
C LEU A 10 -21.37 -8.05 2.03
N VAL A 11 -20.82 -7.87 0.83
CA VAL A 11 -21.49 -8.19 -0.44
C VAL A 11 -21.66 -9.70 -0.59
N ALA A 12 -20.62 -10.49 -0.32
CA ALA A 12 -20.67 -11.95 -0.41
C ALA A 12 -21.71 -12.55 0.57
N ALA A 13 -21.77 -12.03 1.80
CA ALA A 13 -22.78 -12.42 2.78
C ALA A 13 -24.20 -12.06 2.31
N CYS A 14 -24.36 -10.88 1.69
CA CYS A 14 -25.63 -10.48 1.08
C CYS A 14 -26.04 -11.40 -0.07
N MET A 15 -25.10 -11.74 -0.96
CA MET A 15 -25.34 -12.67 -2.07
C MET A 15 -25.81 -14.02 -1.54
N ALA A 16 -25.04 -14.65 -0.64
CA ALA A 16 -25.37 -15.96 -0.07
C ALA A 16 -26.77 -15.97 0.59
N ARG A 17 -27.09 -14.94 1.38
CA ARG A 17 -28.40 -14.84 2.04
C ARG A 17 -29.54 -14.62 1.04
N SER A 18 -29.38 -13.75 0.06
CA SER A 18 -30.42 -13.54 -0.96
C SER A 18 -30.63 -14.75 -1.82
N ASP A 19 -29.57 -15.41 -2.28
CA ASP A 19 -29.70 -16.56 -3.17
C ASP A 19 -30.48 -17.68 -2.47
N GLN A 20 -30.25 -17.89 -1.17
CA GLN A 20 -31.03 -18.83 -0.36
C GLN A 20 -32.51 -18.43 -0.26
N ILE A 21 -32.81 -17.16 0.01
CA ILE A 21 -34.20 -16.69 0.16
C ILE A 21 -34.93 -16.70 -1.19
N ILE A 22 -34.27 -16.31 -2.28
CA ILE A 22 -34.81 -16.34 -3.64
C ILE A 22 -35.15 -17.78 -4.01
N TYR A 23 -34.25 -18.72 -3.76
CA TYR A 23 -34.50 -20.14 -3.99
C TYR A 23 -35.72 -20.65 -3.21
N GLN A 24 -35.84 -20.25 -1.94
CA GLN A 24 -37.00 -20.60 -1.11
C GLN A 24 -38.30 -19.96 -1.62
N ASP A 25 -38.29 -18.68 -2.04
CA ASP A 25 -39.47 -18.00 -2.61
C ASP A 25 -39.91 -18.67 -3.92
N GLU A 26 -38.96 -18.99 -4.81
CA GLU A 26 -39.24 -19.69 -6.07
C GLU A 26 -39.84 -21.08 -5.81
N PHE A 27 -39.23 -21.86 -4.91
CA PHE A 27 -39.74 -23.18 -4.53
C PHE A 27 -41.15 -23.12 -3.94
N LEU A 28 -41.42 -22.18 -3.03
CA LEU A 28 -42.73 -22.03 -2.40
C LEU A 28 -43.80 -21.58 -3.41
N ARG A 29 -43.45 -20.72 -4.37
CA ARG A 29 -44.36 -20.32 -5.47
C ARG A 29 -44.66 -21.46 -6.41
N GLU A 30 -43.67 -22.27 -6.77
CA GLU A 30 -43.87 -23.45 -7.60
C GLU A 30 -44.80 -24.45 -6.92
N ARG A 31 -44.58 -24.72 -5.62
CA ARG A 31 -45.47 -25.56 -4.81
C ARG A 31 -46.88 -24.98 -4.68
N TYR A 32 -47.01 -23.67 -4.52
CA TYR A 32 -48.32 -23.00 -4.51
C TYR A 32 -49.07 -23.20 -5.84
N ASN A 33 -48.40 -23.01 -6.98
CA ASN A 33 -48.99 -23.12 -8.32
C ASN A 33 -49.35 -24.56 -8.69
N THR A 34 -48.58 -25.55 -8.22
CA THR A 34 -48.77 -26.98 -8.54
C THR A 34 -49.73 -27.70 -7.59
N SER A 35 -50.08 -27.10 -6.45
CA SER A 35 -50.99 -27.74 -5.48
C SER A 35 -52.45 -27.53 -5.85
N ASP A 36 -53.26 -28.59 -5.83
CA ASP A 36 -54.71 -28.51 -6.06
C ASP A 36 -55.52 -28.24 -4.78
N ASN A 37 -54.95 -28.60 -3.61
CA ASN A 37 -55.60 -28.44 -2.32
C ASN A 37 -55.46 -27.00 -1.78
N ILE A 38 -56.60 -26.37 -1.46
CA ILE A 38 -56.66 -25.00 -0.92
C ILE A 38 -55.90 -24.88 0.41
N LYS A 39 -55.95 -25.90 1.28
CA LYS A 39 -55.22 -25.89 2.57
C LYS A 39 -53.72 -25.77 2.36
N ASP A 40 -53.18 -26.49 1.38
CA ASP A 40 -51.75 -26.48 1.04
C ASP A 40 -51.36 -25.16 0.38
N ARG A 41 -52.20 -24.60 -0.51
CA ARG A 41 -51.99 -23.26 -1.07
C ARG A 41 -51.90 -22.18 0.01
N VAL A 42 -52.82 -22.18 0.98
CA VAL A 42 -52.78 -21.23 2.11
C VAL A 42 -51.52 -21.43 2.95
N LYS A 43 -51.11 -22.68 3.20
CA LYS A 43 -49.87 -23.00 3.92
C LYS A 43 -48.64 -22.46 3.20
N PHE A 44 -48.48 -22.71 1.90
CA PHE A 44 -47.34 -22.21 1.12
C PHE A 44 -47.32 -20.69 1.03
N HIS A 45 -48.49 -20.05 0.91
CA HIS A 45 -48.58 -18.59 0.95
C HIS A 45 -48.13 -18.01 2.31
N ARG A 46 -48.55 -18.62 3.43
CA ARG A 46 -48.09 -18.21 4.77
C ARG A 46 -46.59 -18.40 4.95
N LEU A 47 -46.04 -19.53 4.50
CA LEU A 47 -44.59 -19.79 4.54
C LEU A 47 -43.83 -18.77 3.70
N ARG A 48 -44.36 -18.39 2.53
CA ARG A 48 -43.76 -17.36 1.69
C ARG A 48 -43.73 -15.99 2.35
N LEU A 49 -44.84 -15.58 2.99
CA LEU A 49 -44.90 -14.33 3.75
C LEU A 49 -43.97 -14.32 4.97
N SER A 50 -43.59 -15.49 5.49
CA SER A 50 -42.63 -15.61 6.59
C SER A 50 -41.16 -15.43 6.18
N LEU A 51 -40.86 -15.39 4.87
CA LEU A 51 -39.49 -15.20 4.40
C LEU A 51 -38.98 -13.79 4.75
N PRO A 52 -37.73 -13.67 5.21
CA PRO A 52 -37.17 -12.38 5.60
C PRO A 52 -36.90 -11.51 4.38
N TRP A 53 -37.09 -10.19 4.54
CA TRP A 53 -36.74 -9.21 3.53
C TRP A 53 -35.23 -9.21 3.24
N HIS A 54 -34.86 -9.24 1.96
CA HIS A 54 -33.45 -9.32 1.55
C HIS A 54 -32.96 -8.13 0.71
N THR A 55 -33.85 -7.37 0.06
CA THR A 55 -33.50 -6.44 -1.04
C THR A 55 -32.48 -5.37 -0.62
N PHE A 56 -32.67 -4.76 0.55
CA PHE A 56 -31.80 -3.70 1.08
C PHE A 56 -30.82 -4.19 2.17
N SER A 57 -30.59 -5.51 2.25
CA SER A 57 -29.67 -6.09 3.24
C SER A 57 -28.30 -5.41 3.17
N ASN A 58 -27.84 -4.92 4.33
CA ASN A 58 -26.55 -4.26 4.53
C ASN A 58 -26.27 -3.04 3.63
N VAL A 59 -27.30 -2.35 3.10
CA VAL A 59 -27.10 -1.15 2.26
C VAL A 59 -26.30 -0.05 2.98
N LEU A 60 -26.62 0.22 4.25
CA LEU A 60 -25.97 1.25 5.05
C LEU A 60 -24.46 0.98 5.28
N PRO A 61 -24.03 -0.20 5.80
CA PRO A 61 -22.61 -0.47 5.98
C PRO A 61 -21.85 -0.55 4.65
N ILE A 62 -22.46 -1.05 3.57
CA ILE A 62 -21.83 -1.05 2.23
C ILE A 62 -21.60 0.39 1.76
N ALA A 63 -22.62 1.25 1.82
CA ALA A 63 -22.50 2.67 1.46
C ALA A 63 -21.46 3.39 2.33
N THR A 64 -21.46 3.13 3.64
CA THR A 64 -20.50 3.73 4.59
C THR A 64 -19.06 3.35 4.24
N VAL A 65 -18.79 2.06 4.00
CA VAL A 65 -17.45 1.58 3.62
C VAL A 65 -17.03 2.15 2.27
N THR A 66 -17.95 2.29 1.31
CA THR A 66 -17.65 2.93 0.01
C THR A 66 -17.25 4.38 0.19
N VAL A 67 -18.00 5.17 0.95
CA VAL A 67 -17.69 6.58 1.19
C VAL A 67 -16.38 6.74 1.96
N LEU A 68 -16.19 6.00 3.06
CA LEU A 68 -14.95 6.01 3.83
C LEU A 68 -13.73 5.66 2.96
N GLY A 69 -13.86 4.66 2.10
CA GLY A 69 -12.79 4.26 1.20
C GLY A 69 -12.45 5.34 0.18
N THR A 70 -13.44 6.00 -0.41
CA THR A 70 -13.24 7.10 -1.37
C THR A 70 -12.60 8.33 -0.74
N PHE A 71 -12.95 8.67 0.51
CA PHE A 71 -12.32 9.78 1.24
C PHE A 71 -10.88 9.47 1.65
N ASN A 72 -10.61 8.23 2.08
CA ASN A 72 -9.24 7.81 2.33
C ASN A 72 -8.39 7.84 1.04
N ARG A 73 -8.96 7.33 -0.06
CA ARG A 73 -8.30 7.40 -1.37
C ARG A 73 -9.29 7.28 -2.54
N PRO A 74 -9.34 8.24 -3.48
CA PRO A 74 -10.30 8.18 -4.59
C PRO A 74 -10.13 6.97 -5.52
N THR A 75 -8.93 6.40 -5.61
CA THR A 75 -8.69 5.14 -6.34
C THR A 75 -9.46 3.95 -5.77
N PHE A 76 -9.96 4.04 -4.52
CA PHE A 76 -10.84 3.05 -3.91
C PHE A 76 -12.13 2.83 -4.72
N LEU A 77 -12.60 3.82 -5.49
CA LEU A 77 -13.77 3.66 -6.35
C LEU A 77 -13.60 2.50 -7.35
N ALA A 78 -12.38 2.31 -7.87
CA ALA A 78 -12.08 1.18 -8.76
C ALA A 78 -12.25 -0.17 -8.04
N TYR A 79 -11.92 -0.23 -6.75
CA TYR A 79 -12.09 -1.41 -5.90
C TYR A 79 -13.51 -1.61 -5.38
N ALA A 80 -14.26 -0.53 -5.18
CA ALA A 80 -15.64 -0.57 -4.73
C ALA A 80 -16.60 -0.96 -5.85
N PHE A 81 -16.26 -0.62 -7.10
CA PHE A 81 -17.12 -0.85 -8.26
C PHE A 81 -17.57 -2.32 -8.41
N PRO A 82 -16.67 -3.33 -8.43
CA PRO A 82 -17.11 -4.71 -8.63
C PRO A 82 -18.00 -5.23 -7.49
N PRO A 83 -17.64 -5.10 -6.19
CA PRO A 83 -18.51 -5.54 -5.10
C PRO A 83 -19.87 -4.83 -5.07
N VAL A 84 -19.90 -3.51 -5.27
CA VAL A 84 -21.17 -2.75 -5.31
C VAL A 84 -22.02 -3.20 -6.49
N PHE A 85 -21.42 -3.39 -7.68
CA PHE A 85 -22.12 -3.92 -8.85
C PHE A 85 -22.75 -5.29 -8.59
N PHE A 86 -22.04 -6.21 -7.92
CA PHE A 86 -22.58 -7.52 -7.56
C PHE A 86 -23.71 -7.43 -6.52
N TRP A 87 -23.63 -6.51 -5.55
CA TRP A 87 -24.73 -6.29 -4.61
C TRP A 87 -26.00 -5.75 -5.29
N LEU A 88 -25.82 -4.83 -6.25
CA LEU A 88 -26.92 -4.32 -7.06
C LEU A 88 -27.52 -5.43 -7.94
N HIS A 89 -26.66 -6.23 -8.58
CA HIS A 89 -27.05 -7.31 -9.50
C HIS A 89 -27.62 -8.56 -8.79
N ARG A 90 -27.48 -8.67 -7.47
CA ARG A 90 -27.91 -9.85 -6.71
C ARG A 90 -29.38 -10.24 -6.98
N GLY A 91 -29.59 -11.46 -7.45
CA GLY A 91 -30.92 -12.01 -7.77
C GLY A 91 -31.47 -11.64 -9.14
N LEU A 92 -30.84 -10.73 -9.91
CA LEU A 92 -31.20 -10.47 -11.30
C LEU A 92 -30.95 -11.72 -12.14
N GLY A 93 -32.00 -12.18 -12.85
CA GLY A 93 -32.01 -13.44 -13.59
C GLY A 93 -32.89 -14.54 -12.95
N SER A 94 -33.40 -14.32 -11.73
CA SER A 94 -34.54 -15.07 -11.20
C SER A 94 -35.83 -14.67 -11.94
N ARG A 95 -36.88 -15.49 -11.88
CA ARG A 95 -38.15 -15.19 -12.59
C ARG A 95 -38.85 -13.92 -12.09
N PHE A 96 -38.45 -13.39 -10.92
CA PHE A 96 -39.23 -12.40 -10.18
C PHE A 96 -38.48 -11.12 -9.80
N ILE A 97 -37.14 -11.12 -9.81
CA ILE A 97 -36.34 -9.91 -9.53
C ILE A 97 -35.98 -9.25 -10.85
N GLY A 98 -36.55 -8.06 -11.08
CA GLY A 98 -36.38 -7.29 -12.30
C GLY A 98 -35.43 -6.10 -12.15
N LEU A 99 -35.35 -5.30 -13.22
CA LEU A 99 -34.57 -4.05 -13.24
C LEU A 99 -35.08 -2.99 -12.25
N ASN A 100 -36.35 -3.08 -11.83
CA ASN A 100 -36.88 -2.15 -10.84
C ASN A 100 -36.21 -2.30 -9.47
N ASP A 101 -35.96 -3.55 -9.02
CA ASP A 101 -35.22 -3.81 -7.78
C ASP A 101 -33.80 -3.26 -7.85
N PHE A 102 -33.15 -3.37 -9.02
CA PHE A 102 -31.83 -2.79 -9.25
C PHE A 102 -31.84 -1.27 -9.08
N ASN A 103 -32.80 -0.57 -9.71
CA ASN A 103 -32.95 0.88 -9.60
C ASN A 103 -33.26 1.32 -8.16
N MET A 104 -34.15 0.61 -7.46
CA MET A 104 -34.47 0.91 -6.06
C MET A 104 -33.25 0.73 -5.15
N ARG A 105 -32.43 -0.30 -5.39
CA ARG A 105 -31.16 -0.49 -4.65
C ARG A 105 -30.14 0.60 -4.93
N MET A 106 -30.06 1.07 -6.18
CA MET A 106 -29.22 2.22 -6.55
C MET A 106 -29.63 3.47 -5.78
N ILE A 107 -30.93 3.78 -5.75
CA ILE A 107 -31.46 4.94 -5.02
C ILE A 107 -31.18 4.78 -3.52
N ALA A 108 -31.47 3.62 -2.94
CA ALA A 108 -31.20 3.35 -1.53
C ALA A 108 -29.71 3.49 -1.17
N PHE A 109 -28.82 3.01 -2.04
CA PHE A 109 -27.37 3.17 -1.87
C PHE A 109 -26.95 4.64 -1.87
N CYS A 110 -27.47 5.45 -2.81
CA CYS A 110 -27.22 6.89 -2.86
C CYS A 110 -27.75 7.61 -1.61
N VAL A 111 -28.96 7.30 -1.15
CA VAL A 111 -29.52 7.92 0.05
C VAL A 111 -28.72 7.56 1.29
N CYS A 112 -28.28 6.29 1.41
CA CYS A 112 -27.47 5.84 2.55
C CYS A 112 -26.04 6.39 2.56
N SER A 113 -25.51 6.86 1.42
CA SER A 113 -24.17 7.44 1.34
C SER A 113 -24.12 8.90 1.80
N LEU A 114 -25.22 9.65 1.67
CA LEU A 114 -25.29 11.08 1.98
C LEU A 114 -24.91 11.44 3.44
N PRO A 115 -25.38 10.74 4.49
CA PRO A 115 -25.03 11.11 5.86
C PRO A 115 -23.52 10.99 6.13
N VAL A 116 -22.92 9.90 5.65
CA VAL A 116 -21.48 9.64 5.83
C VAL A 116 -20.66 10.65 5.03
N LEU A 117 -21.10 10.97 3.81
CA LEU A 117 -20.48 11.98 2.96
C LEU A 117 -20.42 13.33 3.67
N LEU A 118 -21.54 13.77 4.25
CA LEU A 118 -21.62 15.05 4.97
C LEU A 118 -20.72 15.06 6.21
N VAL A 119 -20.72 13.98 7.00
CA VAL A 119 -19.85 13.86 8.19
C VAL A 119 -18.38 13.97 7.80
N LEU A 120 -17.93 13.25 6.76
CA LEU A 120 -16.51 13.27 6.36
C LEU A 120 -16.08 14.62 5.79
N ILE A 121 -16.95 15.29 5.02
CA ILE A 121 -16.66 16.65 4.53
C ILE A 121 -16.41 17.58 5.73
N VAL A 122 -17.24 17.52 6.77
CA VAL A 122 -17.05 18.36 7.97
C VAL A 122 -15.76 17.99 8.70
N VAL A 123 -15.50 16.69 8.91
CA VAL A 123 -14.29 16.22 9.60
C VAL A 123 -13.02 16.67 8.87
N ASP A 124 -12.96 16.50 7.55
CA ASP A 124 -11.80 16.91 6.75
C ASP A 124 -11.64 18.44 6.74
N SER A 125 -12.74 19.19 6.68
CA SER A 125 -12.70 20.66 6.71
C SER A 125 -12.11 21.19 8.01
N VAL A 126 -12.45 20.55 9.14
CA VAL A 126 -11.86 20.85 10.46
C VAL A 126 -10.40 20.40 10.50
N TYR A 127 -10.09 19.21 10.00
CA TYR A 127 -8.73 18.67 10.00
C TYR A 127 -7.73 19.54 9.22
N TYR A 128 -8.13 20.02 8.04
CA TYR A 128 -7.30 20.91 7.21
C TYR A 128 -7.33 22.38 7.66
N GLY A 129 -8.05 22.71 8.73
CA GLY A 129 -8.15 24.08 9.26
C GLY A 129 -8.85 25.06 8.32
N GLN A 130 -9.66 24.56 7.38
CA GLN A 130 -10.51 25.38 6.51
C GLN A 130 -11.79 25.82 7.23
N LEU A 131 -12.22 25.02 8.22
CA LEU A 131 -13.39 25.29 9.04
C LEU A 131 -12.98 25.26 10.52
N THR A 132 -13.21 26.35 11.24
CA THR A 132 -12.94 26.40 12.68
C THR A 132 -14.19 26.04 13.49
N VAL A 133 -13.99 25.44 14.67
CA VAL A 133 -15.09 25.12 15.60
C VAL A 133 -15.92 26.36 15.94
N GLN A 134 -15.27 27.53 16.02
CA GLN A 134 -15.94 28.80 16.27
C GLN A 134 -16.81 29.25 15.09
N GLU A 135 -16.38 29.10 13.84
CA GLU A 135 -17.21 29.41 12.65
C GLU A 135 -18.44 28.50 12.54
N ILE A 136 -18.31 27.22 12.93
CA ILE A 136 -19.44 26.27 13.00
C ILE A 136 -20.48 26.76 14.03
N MET A 137 -20.03 27.22 15.20
CA MET A 137 -20.93 27.73 16.24
C MET A 137 -21.63 29.04 15.85
N HIS A 138 -20.97 29.90 15.07
CA HIS A 138 -21.52 31.18 14.63
C HIS A 138 -22.31 31.11 13.29
N LYS A 139 -22.49 29.92 12.70
CA LYS A 139 -23.25 29.66 11.46
C LYS A 139 -22.82 30.44 10.20
N ASN A 140 -21.65 31.07 10.18
CA ASN A 140 -21.11 31.76 9.01
C ASN A 140 -20.27 30.80 8.14
N ILE A 141 -20.92 29.81 7.55
CA ILE A 141 -20.23 28.80 6.71
C ILE A 141 -20.53 29.09 5.24
N SER A 142 -19.48 29.31 4.44
CA SER A 142 -19.60 29.40 2.99
C SER A 142 -19.24 28.05 2.34
N LEU A 143 -20.23 27.44 1.67
CA LEU A 143 -20.17 26.06 1.16
C LEU A 143 -19.03 25.82 0.14
N MET A 144 -18.63 26.86 -0.59
CA MET A 144 -17.64 26.80 -1.67
C MET A 144 -16.19 27.09 -1.22
N ARG A 145 -16.00 27.81 -0.12
CA ARG A 145 -14.67 28.26 0.34
C ARG A 145 -14.19 27.49 1.56
N ASP A 146 -15.10 27.11 2.44
CA ASP A 146 -14.76 26.63 3.78
C ASP A 146 -14.91 25.09 3.92
N LEU A 147 -15.41 24.41 2.87
CA LEU A 147 -15.57 22.95 2.86
C LEU A 147 -14.48 22.24 2.03
N ALA A 148 -13.75 21.36 2.69
CA ALA A 148 -12.79 20.45 2.07
C ALA A 148 -13.52 19.30 1.37
N MET A 149 -13.76 19.44 0.05
CA MET A 149 -14.19 18.31 -0.78
C MET A 149 -12.97 17.45 -1.18
N THR A 150 -12.46 16.64 -0.26
CA THR A 150 -11.19 15.90 -0.41
C THR A 150 -11.12 15.04 -1.68
N PRO A 151 -12.13 14.21 -2.03
CA PRO A 151 -12.05 13.42 -3.27
C PRO A 151 -12.03 14.30 -4.54
N TYR A 152 -12.76 15.41 -4.55
CA TYR A 152 -12.78 16.35 -5.66
C TYR A 152 -11.44 17.08 -5.80
N ASN A 153 -10.88 17.56 -4.69
CA ASN A 153 -9.58 18.23 -4.65
C ASN A 153 -8.46 17.30 -5.13
N PHE A 154 -8.51 16.02 -4.76
CA PHE A 154 -7.57 15.01 -5.24
C PHE A 154 -7.66 14.82 -6.76
N ILE A 155 -8.88 14.67 -7.30
CA ILE A 155 -9.07 14.53 -8.76
C ILE A 155 -8.54 15.78 -9.47
N LYS A 156 -8.91 16.97 -9.00
CA LYS A 156 -8.45 18.25 -9.57
C LYS A 156 -6.92 18.35 -9.59
N TYR A 157 -6.24 17.92 -8.52
CA TYR A 157 -4.78 17.91 -8.44
C TYR A 157 -4.13 16.94 -9.44
N ASN A 158 -4.68 15.73 -9.58
CA ASN A 158 -4.13 14.64 -10.41
C ASN A 158 -4.54 14.71 -11.89
N VAL A 159 -5.48 15.57 -12.27
CA VAL A 159 -5.78 15.83 -13.69
C VAL A 159 -4.71 16.72 -14.32
N ASN A 160 -4.01 17.53 -13.54
CA ASN A 160 -2.95 18.41 -14.04
C ASN A 160 -1.65 17.62 -14.31
N SER A 161 -1.30 17.44 -15.58
CA SER A 161 -0.14 16.67 -16.03
C SER A 161 1.20 17.21 -15.53
N SER A 162 1.31 18.51 -15.23
CA SER A 162 2.54 19.09 -14.65
C SER A 162 2.90 18.46 -13.32
N ASN A 163 1.90 18.05 -12.53
CA ASN A 163 2.09 17.43 -11.22
C ASN A 163 2.44 15.94 -11.32
N LEU A 164 2.18 15.29 -12.48
CA LEU A 164 2.45 13.86 -12.67
C LEU A 164 3.91 13.59 -13.03
N VAL A 165 4.61 14.57 -13.61
CA VAL A 165 6.02 14.44 -14.00
C VAL A 165 6.91 14.18 -12.78
N GLU A 166 6.54 14.71 -11.61
CA GLU A 166 7.26 14.46 -10.35
C GLU A 166 7.15 13.02 -9.84
N HIS A 167 6.17 12.23 -10.32
CA HIS A 167 5.83 10.92 -9.78
C HIS A 167 6.26 9.73 -10.64
N GLY A 168 7.05 9.96 -11.70
CA GLY A 168 7.55 8.90 -12.57
C GLY A 168 6.49 8.35 -13.53
N LEU A 169 6.86 8.18 -14.80
CA LEU A 169 6.01 7.60 -15.83
C LEU A 169 6.37 6.14 -16.03
N HIS A 170 5.39 5.25 -15.94
CA HIS A 170 5.57 3.82 -16.17
C HIS A 170 4.76 3.34 -17.38
N PRO A 171 5.24 2.31 -18.11
CA PRO A 171 4.44 1.61 -19.11
C PRO A 171 3.13 1.08 -18.53
N ARG A 172 2.07 1.04 -19.33
CA ARG A 172 0.72 0.63 -18.86
C ARG A 172 0.62 -0.81 -18.34
N PHE A 173 1.60 -1.64 -18.65
CA PHE A 173 1.65 -3.06 -18.32
C PHE A 173 2.43 -3.36 -17.02
N THR A 174 3.03 -2.34 -16.39
CA THR A 174 3.84 -2.49 -15.17
C THR A 174 3.04 -3.10 -14.03
N HIS A 175 1.78 -2.69 -13.82
CA HIS A 175 0.91 -3.31 -12.83
C HIS A 175 0.80 -4.84 -13.03
N THR A 176 0.57 -5.29 -14.25
CA THR A 176 0.28 -6.70 -14.54
C THR A 176 1.53 -7.58 -14.48
N PHE A 177 2.62 -7.18 -15.12
CA PHE A 177 3.79 -8.05 -15.29
C PHE A 177 4.90 -7.82 -14.27
N ILE A 178 4.95 -6.65 -13.64
CA ILE A 178 6.00 -6.32 -12.66
C ILE A 178 5.42 -6.31 -11.26
N ASN A 179 4.37 -5.52 -11.02
CA ASN A 179 3.89 -5.29 -9.66
C ASN A 179 3.15 -6.50 -9.07
N ILE A 180 2.37 -7.25 -9.86
CA ILE A 180 1.69 -8.46 -9.34
C ILE A 180 2.69 -9.54 -8.94
N PRO A 181 3.69 -9.93 -9.76
CA PRO A 181 4.70 -10.88 -9.33
C PRO A 181 5.53 -10.37 -8.15
N LEU A 182 5.88 -9.07 -8.13
CA LEU A 182 6.65 -8.47 -7.03
C LEU A 182 5.91 -8.57 -5.68
N LEU A 183 4.61 -8.27 -5.65
CA LEU A 183 3.84 -8.27 -4.39
C LEU A 183 3.47 -9.67 -3.90
N TYR A 184 3.14 -10.57 -4.81
CA TYR A 184 2.51 -11.84 -4.47
C TYR A 184 3.36 -13.07 -4.82
N ASN A 185 4.53 -12.88 -5.42
CA ASN A 185 5.47 -13.94 -5.81
C ASN A 185 4.77 -15.05 -6.63
N VAL A 186 4.95 -16.32 -6.22
CA VAL A 186 4.35 -17.50 -6.84
C VAL A 186 2.81 -17.40 -6.92
N LEU A 187 2.16 -16.76 -5.94
CA LEU A 187 0.72 -16.54 -5.95
C LEU A 187 0.32 -15.53 -7.03
N GLY A 188 1.12 -14.48 -7.22
CA GLY A 188 0.92 -13.48 -8.28
C GLY A 188 1.02 -14.08 -9.67
N ILE A 189 2.06 -14.90 -9.88
CA ILE A 189 2.26 -15.66 -11.13
C ILE A 189 1.04 -16.57 -11.40
N SER A 190 0.58 -17.30 -10.38
CA SER A 190 -0.61 -18.15 -10.47
C SER A 190 -1.88 -17.36 -10.82
N GLY A 191 -1.98 -16.11 -10.36
CA GLY A 191 -3.06 -15.19 -10.68
C GLY A 191 -3.03 -14.71 -12.13
N ILE A 192 -1.85 -14.34 -12.64
CA ILE A 192 -1.66 -13.96 -14.04
C ILE A 192 -2.04 -15.13 -14.96
N PHE A 193 -1.58 -16.35 -14.67
CA PHE A 193 -2.02 -17.54 -15.42
C PHE A 193 -3.54 -17.77 -15.34
N GLY A 194 -4.15 -17.46 -14.19
CA GLY A 194 -5.62 -17.47 -14.05
C GLY A 194 -6.30 -16.49 -14.99
N PHE A 195 -5.79 -15.26 -15.05
CA PHE A 195 -6.30 -14.20 -15.90
C PHE A 195 -6.16 -14.53 -17.40
N VAL A 196 -4.96 -14.97 -17.83
CA VAL A 196 -4.71 -15.39 -19.22
C VAL A 196 -5.64 -16.54 -19.63
N ASN A 197 -5.86 -17.52 -18.75
CA ASN A 197 -6.79 -18.62 -19.01
C ASN A 197 -8.24 -18.15 -19.21
N ILE A 198 -8.68 -17.12 -18.48
CA ILE A 198 -10.01 -16.53 -18.65
C ILE A 198 -10.12 -15.86 -20.02
N ILE A 199 -9.13 -15.05 -20.40
CA ILE A 199 -9.07 -14.41 -21.73
C ILE A 199 -9.09 -15.46 -22.83
N TYR A 200 -8.23 -16.49 -22.72
CA TYR A 200 -8.14 -17.57 -23.71
C TYR A 200 -9.48 -18.30 -23.90
N ARG A 201 -10.19 -18.62 -22.81
CA ARG A 201 -11.53 -19.24 -22.88
C ARG A 201 -12.58 -18.32 -23.51
N GLY A 202 -12.48 -17.01 -23.26
CA GLY A 202 -13.33 -16.00 -23.89
C GLY A 202 -13.10 -15.91 -25.40
N LEU A 203 -11.84 -15.88 -25.84
CA LEU A 203 -11.46 -15.90 -27.26
C LEU A 203 -11.94 -17.16 -27.98
N LEU A 204 -11.88 -18.31 -27.30
CA LEU A 204 -12.46 -19.58 -27.78
C LEU A 204 -14.00 -19.64 -27.70
N LYS A 205 -14.68 -18.55 -27.36
CA LYS A 205 -16.15 -18.43 -27.22
C LYS A 205 -16.77 -19.45 -26.25
N LYS A 206 -16.01 -19.96 -25.27
CA LYS A 206 -16.49 -20.90 -24.25
C LYS A 206 -17.16 -20.17 -23.09
N TRP A 207 -18.20 -19.40 -23.37
CA TRP A 207 -18.88 -18.50 -22.41
C TRP A 207 -19.44 -19.24 -21.17
N SER A 208 -19.88 -20.49 -21.33
CA SER A 208 -20.38 -21.33 -20.23
C SER A 208 -19.31 -21.67 -19.17
N SER A 209 -18.02 -21.57 -19.55
CA SER A 209 -16.90 -21.88 -18.66
C SER A 209 -16.35 -20.66 -17.90
N LEU A 210 -16.94 -19.48 -18.12
CA LEU A 210 -16.56 -18.24 -17.46
C LEU A 210 -17.25 -18.10 -16.09
N PRO A 211 -16.63 -17.40 -15.12
CA PRO A 211 -17.25 -17.11 -13.84
C PRO A 211 -18.58 -16.35 -14.03
N ARG A 212 -19.66 -16.91 -13.48
CA ARG A 212 -21.00 -16.28 -13.55
C ARG A 212 -21.06 -15.05 -12.64
N VAL A 213 -21.78 -14.01 -13.07
CA VAL A 213 -22.00 -12.75 -12.32
C VAL A 213 -22.82 -12.95 -11.03
N GLN A 214 -23.45 -14.12 -10.85
CA GLN A 214 -24.13 -14.49 -9.60
C GLN A 214 -23.23 -15.30 -8.65
N SER A 215 -22.02 -15.67 -9.05
CA SER A 215 -21.14 -16.52 -8.25
C SER A 215 -20.13 -15.72 -7.43
N ILE A 216 -19.75 -16.25 -6.26
CA ILE A 216 -18.67 -15.70 -5.43
C ILE A 216 -17.33 -15.70 -6.21
N ILE A 217 -17.10 -16.70 -7.06
CA ILE A 217 -15.92 -16.76 -7.94
C ILE A 217 -15.93 -15.59 -8.91
N GLY A 218 -17.09 -15.23 -9.47
CA GLY A 218 -17.27 -14.05 -10.32
C GLY A 218 -16.99 -12.75 -9.57
N LEU A 219 -17.48 -12.62 -8.33
CA LEU A 219 -17.22 -11.45 -7.48
C LEU A 219 -15.72 -11.27 -7.25
N MET A 220 -15.02 -12.34 -6.85
CA MET A 220 -13.58 -12.29 -6.57
C MET A 220 -12.78 -12.02 -7.85
N THR A 221 -13.15 -12.65 -8.97
CA THR A 221 -12.46 -12.48 -10.26
C THR A 221 -12.56 -11.03 -10.75
N THR A 222 -13.75 -10.44 -10.72
CA THR A 222 -13.97 -9.04 -11.12
C THR A 222 -13.34 -8.06 -10.14
N SER A 223 -13.35 -8.36 -8.84
CA SER A 223 -12.67 -7.57 -7.79
C SER A 223 -11.14 -7.61 -7.90
N PHE A 224 -10.57 -8.54 -8.66
CA PHE A 224 -9.15 -8.57 -9.00
C PHE A 224 -8.87 -7.86 -10.34
N ILE A 225 -9.57 -8.26 -11.40
CA ILE A 225 -9.27 -7.81 -12.78
C ILE A 225 -9.65 -6.35 -13.02
N ILE A 226 -10.84 -5.92 -12.59
CA ILE A 226 -11.35 -4.57 -12.93
C ILE A 226 -10.50 -3.48 -12.28
N PRO A 227 -10.14 -3.55 -10.97
CA PRO A 227 -9.30 -2.52 -10.39
C PRO A 227 -7.93 -2.42 -11.05
N ILE A 228 -7.31 -3.56 -11.41
CA ILE A 228 -6.04 -3.57 -12.14
C ILE A 228 -6.20 -2.87 -13.50
N ALA A 229 -7.22 -3.23 -14.27
CA ALA A 229 -7.46 -2.62 -15.57
C ALA A 229 -7.68 -1.10 -15.49
N VAL A 230 -8.49 -0.65 -14.53
CA VAL A 230 -8.77 0.78 -14.31
C VAL A 230 -7.52 1.53 -13.86
N LEU A 231 -6.76 0.99 -12.91
CA LEU A 231 -5.54 1.64 -12.42
C LEU A 231 -4.41 1.65 -13.46
N SER A 232 -4.38 0.67 -14.36
CA SER A 232 -3.41 0.63 -15.46
C SER A 232 -3.62 1.66 -16.56
N ILE A 233 -4.76 2.37 -16.57
CA ILE A 233 -4.99 3.50 -17.47
C ILE A 233 -4.07 4.67 -17.09
N PHE A 234 -3.81 4.85 -15.80
CA PHE A 234 -2.96 5.92 -15.30
C PHE A 234 -1.47 5.53 -15.44
N PRO A 235 -0.61 6.47 -15.85
CA PRO A 235 0.82 6.20 -16.08
C PRO A 235 1.61 6.02 -14.77
N HIS A 236 1.07 6.47 -13.64
CA HIS A 236 1.70 6.30 -12.34
C HIS A 236 1.30 4.93 -11.75
N GLN A 237 2.23 3.97 -11.80
CA GLN A 237 1.99 2.55 -11.51
C GLN A 237 2.89 2.02 -10.39
N GLU A 238 2.54 2.33 -9.15
CA GLU A 238 3.24 1.80 -7.98
C GLU A 238 2.64 0.48 -7.49
N ALA A 239 3.50 -0.44 -7.02
CA ALA A 239 3.05 -1.75 -6.54
C ALA A 239 2.04 -1.65 -5.38
N ARG A 240 2.22 -0.69 -4.46
CA ARG A 240 1.33 -0.51 -3.31
C ARG A 240 -0.14 -0.29 -3.68
N PHE A 241 -0.44 0.15 -4.91
CA PHE A 241 -1.81 0.36 -5.36
C PHE A 241 -2.59 -0.94 -5.47
N LEU A 242 -1.90 -2.07 -5.70
CA LEU A 242 -2.53 -3.38 -5.89
C LEU A 242 -2.74 -4.17 -4.59
N ILE A 243 -2.29 -3.68 -3.42
CA ILE A 243 -2.51 -4.32 -2.11
C ILE A 243 -4.00 -4.62 -1.82
N PRO A 244 -4.99 -3.80 -2.24
CA PRO A 244 -6.39 -4.15 -2.01
C PRO A 244 -6.88 -5.40 -2.76
N CYS A 245 -6.14 -5.90 -3.76
CA CYS A 245 -6.44 -7.14 -4.46
C CYS A 245 -6.14 -8.42 -3.64
N THR A 246 -5.45 -8.32 -2.49
CA THR A 246 -4.93 -9.48 -1.76
C THR A 246 -6.00 -10.53 -1.46
N LEU A 247 -7.17 -10.12 -0.93
CA LEU A 247 -8.22 -11.07 -0.57
C LEU A 247 -8.72 -11.87 -1.78
N ALA A 248 -9.02 -11.17 -2.88
CA ALA A 248 -9.52 -11.80 -4.10
C ALA A 248 -8.49 -12.77 -4.70
N LEU A 249 -7.22 -12.37 -4.73
CA LEU A 249 -6.14 -13.19 -5.26
C LEU A 249 -5.92 -14.47 -4.41
N VAL A 250 -5.84 -14.31 -3.08
CA VAL A 250 -5.68 -15.44 -2.16
C VAL A 250 -6.86 -16.40 -2.25
N PHE A 251 -8.09 -15.88 -2.30
CA PHE A 251 -9.29 -16.71 -2.44
C PHE A 251 -9.27 -17.54 -3.74
N LEU A 252 -8.92 -16.92 -4.87
CA LEU A 252 -8.96 -17.57 -6.19
C LEU A 252 -7.81 -18.55 -6.42
N HIS A 253 -6.63 -18.29 -5.87
CA HIS A 253 -5.40 -18.97 -6.28
C HIS A 253 -4.68 -19.75 -5.18
N SER A 254 -5.11 -19.65 -3.90
CA SER A 254 -4.53 -20.44 -2.80
C SER A 254 -4.59 -21.95 -3.04
N GLN A 255 -5.67 -22.47 -3.63
CA GLN A 255 -5.82 -23.89 -3.94
C GLN A 255 -4.89 -24.39 -5.07
N ARG A 256 -4.28 -23.48 -5.84
CA ARG A 256 -3.31 -23.85 -6.88
C ARG A 256 -1.94 -24.14 -6.28
N ILE A 257 -1.57 -23.40 -5.24
CA ILE A 257 -0.29 -23.53 -4.53
C ILE A 257 -0.38 -24.49 -3.34
N ARG A 258 -1.57 -24.77 -2.80
CA ARG A 258 -1.76 -25.69 -1.66
C ARG A 258 -2.45 -26.97 -2.09
N HIS A 259 -1.96 -28.11 -1.61
CA HIS A 259 -2.68 -29.37 -1.70
C HIS A 259 -3.86 -29.36 -0.72
N VAL A 260 -5.10 -29.45 -1.24
CA VAL A 260 -6.31 -29.58 -0.44
C VAL A 260 -6.88 -30.97 -0.72
N ASP A 261 -6.28 -31.98 -0.09
CA ASP A 261 -6.94 -33.28 0.02
C ASP A 261 -7.79 -33.27 1.28
N GLU A 262 -9.03 -33.75 1.16
CA GLU A 262 -9.78 -34.24 2.32
C GLU A 262 -8.97 -35.38 2.93
N TYR A 263 -8.27 -35.09 4.01
CA TYR A 263 -7.38 -36.03 4.66
C TYR A 263 -8.22 -37.11 5.32
N LYS A 264 -8.58 -38.16 4.56
CA LYS A 264 -8.87 -39.47 5.15
C LYS A 264 -7.55 -39.94 5.74
N THR A 265 -7.33 -39.55 7.00
CA THR A 265 -6.19 -39.89 7.87
C THR A 265 -5.92 -41.39 7.86
N VAL A 266 -6.98 -42.17 7.69
CA VAL A 266 -7.01 -43.61 7.85
C VAL A 266 -7.62 -44.24 6.61
N ILE A 267 -6.93 -45.22 6.03
CA ILE A 267 -7.44 -46.07 4.96
C ILE A 267 -7.70 -47.47 5.54
N PRO A 268 -8.85 -48.10 5.25
CA PRO A 268 -9.06 -49.49 5.58
C PRO A 268 -8.21 -50.39 4.66
N LYS A 269 -7.26 -51.13 5.24
CA LYS A 269 -6.49 -52.18 4.59
C LYS A 269 -7.07 -53.53 5.02
N LYS A 270 -7.50 -54.36 4.07
CA LYS A 270 -7.92 -55.73 4.36
C LYS A 270 -6.71 -56.65 4.28
N GLU A 271 -6.36 -57.27 5.40
CA GLU A 271 -5.39 -58.37 5.46
C GLU A 271 -6.05 -59.55 6.20
N ASN A 272 -5.97 -60.74 5.60
CA ASN A 272 -6.45 -62.00 6.19
C ASN A 272 -7.89 -61.97 6.75
N GLY A 273 -8.82 -61.29 6.08
CA GLY A 273 -10.22 -61.20 6.49
C GLY A 273 -10.54 -60.15 7.55
N PHE A 274 -9.53 -59.47 8.12
CA PHE A 274 -9.69 -58.37 9.06
C PHE A 274 -9.47 -57.01 8.38
N THR A 275 -10.22 -55.99 8.81
CA THR A 275 -10.03 -54.61 8.34
C THR A 275 -9.15 -53.86 9.34
N ALA A 276 -7.89 -53.60 8.97
CA ALA A 276 -6.98 -52.78 9.73
C ALA A 276 -7.01 -51.34 9.22
N TYR A 277 -7.07 -50.39 10.13
CA TYR A 277 -7.11 -48.96 9.82
C TYR A 277 -5.70 -48.39 9.90
N VAL A 278 -5.06 -48.18 8.74
CA VAL A 278 -3.65 -47.74 8.67
C VAL A 278 -3.57 -46.27 8.26
N LYS A 279 -2.63 -45.54 8.86
CA LYS A 279 -2.33 -44.16 8.50
C LYS A 279 -1.77 -44.12 7.08
N LYS A 280 -2.37 -43.31 6.20
CA LYS A 280 -1.89 -43.16 4.82
C LYS A 280 -0.51 -42.49 4.80
N ASP A 281 0.46 -43.09 4.12
CA ASP A 281 1.76 -42.47 3.87
C ASP A 281 1.60 -41.15 3.11
N ARG A 282 2.23 -40.09 3.63
CA ARG A 282 2.18 -38.76 3.03
C ARG A 282 3.18 -38.68 1.88
N LYS A 283 2.68 -38.68 0.64
CA LYS A 283 3.49 -38.31 -0.53
C LYS A 283 3.56 -36.79 -0.63
N PHE A 284 4.76 -36.23 -0.57
CA PHE A 284 4.97 -34.80 -0.81
C PHE A 284 4.62 -34.46 -2.26
N SER A 285 3.73 -33.50 -2.46
CA SER A 285 3.38 -32.96 -3.77
C SER A 285 4.24 -31.76 -4.11
N TYR A 286 4.44 -31.46 -5.40
CA TYR A 286 5.11 -30.22 -5.83
C TYR A 286 4.41 -28.97 -5.26
N LYS A 287 3.09 -29.04 -5.01
CA LYS A 287 2.32 -27.97 -4.38
C LYS A 287 2.81 -27.64 -2.97
N ASP A 288 3.10 -28.66 -2.16
CA ASP A 288 3.62 -28.46 -0.80
C ASP A 288 4.98 -27.74 -0.85
N GLY A 289 5.82 -28.07 -1.83
CA GLY A 289 7.08 -27.35 -2.10
C GLY A 289 6.85 -25.89 -2.51
N THR A 290 5.90 -25.62 -3.41
CA THR A 290 5.58 -24.23 -3.81
C THR A 290 5.04 -23.38 -2.65
N LEU A 291 4.25 -23.99 -1.76
CA LEU A 291 3.75 -23.31 -0.57
C LEU A 291 4.88 -23.01 0.43
N ALA A 292 5.79 -23.96 0.65
CA ALA A 292 6.97 -23.76 1.49
C ALA A 292 7.87 -22.64 0.93
N LEU A 293 8.12 -22.63 -0.38
CA LEU A 293 8.85 -21.56 -1.05
C LEU A 293 8.14 -20.21 -0.88
N TRP A 294 6.82 -20.17 -1.04
CA TRP A 294 6.04 -18.95 -0.85
C TRP A 294 6.19 -18.41 0.59
N TYR A 295 6.11 -19.26 1.62
CA TYR A 295 6.34 -18.83 2.99
C TYR A 295 7.77 -18.33 3.21
N LEU A 296 8.77 -19.07 2.74
CA LEU A 296 10.17 -18.70 2.88
C LEU A 296 10.46 -17.32 2.29
N VAL A 297 10.02 -17.08 1.04
CA VAL A 297 10.22 -15.78 0.37
C VAL A 297 9.51 -14.66 1.13
N ASN A 298 8.27 -14.86 1.59
CA ASN A 298 7.57 -13.83 2.36
C ASN A 298 8.24 -13.53 3.70
N ILE A 299 8.77 -14.54 4.40
CA ILE A 299 9.52 -14.35 5.65
C ILE A 299 10.77 -13.49 5.37
N ILE A 300 11.57 -13.86 4.36
CA ILE A 300 12.77 -13.12 3.97
C ILE A 300 12.41 -11.66 3.61
N MET A 301 11.39 -11.46 2.78
CA MET A 301 10.95 -10.12 2.37
C MET A 301 10.41 -9.30 3.56
N THR A 302 9.73 -9.94 4.51
CA THR A 302 9.23 -9.28 5.72
C THR A 302 10.40 -8.84 6.60
N VAL A 303 11.42 -9.67 6.78
CA VAL A 303 12.62 -9.30 7.54
C VAL A 303 13.37 -8.17 6.83
N PHE A 304 13.59 -8.29 5.53
CA PHE A 304 14.32 -7.30 4.75
C PHE A 304 13.60 -5.96 4.72
N PHE A 305 12.38 -5.88 4.17
CA PHE A 305 11.66 -4.61 4.04
C PHE A 305 11.12 -4.09 5.38
N GLY A 306 10.77 -5.00 6.30
CA GLY A 306 10.17 -4.64 7.58
C GLY A 306 11.18 -4.16 8.63
N PHE A 307 12.43 -4.64 8.58
CA PHE A 307 13.42 -4.34 9.62
C PHE A 307 14.72 -3.81 9.04
N VAL A 308 15.31 -4.48 8.05
CA VAL A 308 16.65 -4.14 7.55
C VAL A 308 16.63 -2.88 6.68
N HIS A 309 15.67 -2.74 5.78
CA HIS A 309 15.58 -1.63 4.84
C HIS A 309 15.10 -0.34 5.52
N GLN A 310 14.10 -0.41 6.39
CA GLN A 310 13.50 0.77 7.03
C GLN A 310 14.01 1.06 8.45
N GLY A 311 14.83 0.18 9.03
CA GLY A 311 15.20 0.23 10.45
C GLY A 311 15.88 1.52 10.90
N GLY A 312 16.77 2.12 10.09
CA GLY A 312 17.46 3.37 10.43
C GLY A 312 16.63 4.65 10.26
N VAL A 313 15.53 4.60 9.49
CA VAL A 313 14.72 5.80 9.19
C VAL A 313 13.87 6.23 10.38
N TYR A 314 13.32 5.28 11.14
CA TYR A 314 12.54 5.62 12.34
C TYR A 314 13.40 6.29 13.44
N PRO A 315 14.58 5.75 13.81
CA PRO A 315 15.54 6.43 14.68
C PRO A 315 15.92 7.83 14.19
N LEU A 316 16.18 8.01 12.90
CA LEU A 316 16.49 9.32 12.30
C LEU A 316 15.36 10.35 12.59
N ILE A 317 14.11 9.95 12.42
CA ILE A 317 12.95 10.81 12.70
C ILE A 317 12.83 11.12 14.19
N THR A 318 13.03 10.12 15.06
CA THR A 318 13.01 10.36 16.51
C THR A 318 14.12 11.31 16.94
N HIS A 319 15.32 11.23 16.33
CA HIS A 319 16.42 12.16 16.55
C HIS A 319 16.00 13.58 16.16
N PHE A 320 15.41 13.79 14.97
CA PHE A 320 14.95 15.11 14.55
C PHE A 320 13.77 15.64 15.37
N SER A 321 12.89 14.78 15.86
CA SER A 321 11.84 15.17 16.80
C SER A 321 12.44 15.72 18.10
N ALA A 322 13.46 15.04 18.65
CA ALA A 322 14.18 15.52 19.83
C ALA A 322 14.94 16.83 19.54
N GLU A 323 15.60 16.92 18.37
CA GLU A 323 16.35 18.12 17.99
C GLU A 323 15.44 19.34 17.75
N LEU A 324 14.26 19.14 17.16
CA LEU A 324 13.24 20.18 16.98
C LEU A 324 12.67 20.69 18.32
N ASN A 325 12.61 19.83 19.33
CA ASN A 325 12.18 20.22 20.67
C ASN A 325 13.30 20.94 21.46
N ALA A 326 14.56 20.54 21.24
CA ALA A 326 15.72 21.09 21.95
C ALA A 326 16.27 22.38 21.31
N LYS A 327 15.95 22.69 20.06
CA LYS A 327 16.56 23.81 19.34
C LYS A 327 16.15 25.19 19.93
N PRO A 328 17.04 26.19 19.85
CA PRO A 328 16.69 27.58 20.13
C PRO A 328 15.58 28.12 19.21
N ARG A 329 14.79 29.09 19.69
CA ARG A 329 13.63 29.67 18.97
C ARG A 329 13.97 30.25 17.58
N LEU A 330 15.19 30.73 17.38
CA LEU A 330 15.65 31.38 16.14
C LEU A 330 16.62 30.49 15.36
N THR A 331 16.35 29.18 15.31
CA THR A 331 17.14 28.21 14.55
C THR A 331 16.28 27.47 13.53
N VAL A 332 16.74 27.48 12.27
CA VAL A 332 16.18 26.73 11.15
C VAL A 332 17.00 25.46 10.93
N LEU A 333 16.32 24.33 10.73
CA LEU A 333 16.97 23.06 10.41
C LEU A 333 16.73 22.71 8.95
N HIS A 334 17.78 22.32 8.25
CA HIS A 334 17.74 21.83 6.87
C HIS A 334 18.23 20.38 6.86
N LEU A 335 17.42 19.47 6.32
CA LEU A 335 17.76 18.06 6.16
C LEU A 335 17.75 17.73 4.66
N VAL A 336 18.92 17.35 4.14
CA VAL A 336 19.07 16.79 2.81
C VAL A 336 19.13 15.27 2.93
N THR A 337 18.39 14.56 2.10
CA THR A 337 18.37 13.09 2.07
C THR A 337 18.73 12.59 0.69
N SER A 338 19.54 11.55 0.62
CA SER A 338 19.92 10.90 -0.65
C SER A 338 20.02 9.39 -0.48
N HIS A 339 19.69 8.66 -1.54
CA HIS A 339 19.62 7.20 -1.60
C HIS A 339 18.79 6.57 -0.48
N ILE A 340 17.78 7.29 0.00
CA ILE A 340 16.78 6.79 0.93
C ILE A 340 15.39 7.17 0.45
N TYR A 341 14.40 6.37 0.82
CA TYR A 341 13.01 6.67 0.51
C TYR A 341 12.53 7.92 1.28
N THR A 342 11.48 8.55 0.75
CA THR A 342 10.81 9.73 1.33
C THR A 342 10.53 9.55 2.82
N LEU A 343 10.98 10.50 3.63
CA LEU A 343 10.82 10.41 5.08
C LEU A 343 9.35 10.57 5.47
N PRO A 344 8.82 9.80 6.44
CA PRO A 344 7.48 10.03 6.99
C PRO A 344 7.47 11.29 7.89
N ILE A 345 7.54 12.47 7.27
CA ILE A 345 7.58 13.80 7.90
C ILE A 345 6.38 14.04 8.82
N SER A 346 5.24 13.38 8.57
CA SER A 346 4.05 13.46 9.44
C SER A 346 4.33 13.07 10.89
N LEU A 347 5.31 12.18 11.13
CA LEU A 347 5.72 11.77 12.48
C LEU A 347 6.41 12.89 13.27
N LEU A 348 6.97 13.89 12.59
CA LEU A 348 7.57 15.06 13.24
C LEU A 348 6.52 16.06 13.75
N GLN A 349 5.23 15.87 13.43
CA GLN A 349 4.12 16.72 13.86
C GLN A 349 4.39 18.23 13.64
N LEU A 350 4.96 18.56 12.49
CA LEU A 350 5.38 19.93 12.18
C LEU A 350 4.16 20.86 12.13
N LYS A 351 4.21 21.94 12.92
CA LYS A 351 3.10 22.89 13.09
C LYS A 351 3.36 24.21 12.37
N TYR A 352 3.60 24.21 11.06
CA TYR A 352 3.80 25.42 10.25
C TYR A 352 2.87 25.48 9.03
N GLY A 353 2.74 26.64 8.38
CA GLY A 353 2.03 26.80 7.11
C GLY A 353 0.70 27.57 7.20
N LYS A 354 -0.15 27.44 6.17
CA LYS A 354 -1.38 28.25 5.99
C LYS A 354 -2.50 27.98 7.00
N ALA A 355 -2.40 26.87 7.75
CA ALA A 355 -3.32 26.57 8.85
C ALA A 355 -3.05 27.56 9.98
N ALA A 356 -3.98 28.48 10.19
CA ALA A 356 -3.78 29.54 11.15
C ALA A 356 -4.07 29.02 12.56
N GLN A 357 -3.20 29.34 13.49
CA GLN A 357 -3.35 28.98 14.89
C GLN A 357 -3.98 30.14 15.64
N TYR A 358 -4.84 29.82 16.60
CA TYR A 358 -5.43 30.81 17.48
C TYR A 358 -4.67 30.80 18.81
N SER A 359 -4.26 31.98 19.25
CA SER A 359 -3.82 32.17 20.63
C SER A 359 -4.99 31.90 21.58
N TYR A 360 -4.69 31.65 22.86
CA TYR A 360 -5.69 31.62 23.93
C TYR A 360 -6.53 32.91 23.97
N SER A 361 -5.98 34.02 23.46
CA SER A 361 -6.64 35.32 23.29
C SER A 361 -7.48 35.45 22.01
N GLY A 362 -7.66 34.39 21.22
CA GLY A 362 -8.42 34.41 19.96
C GLY A 362 -7.72 35.10 18.78
N THR A 363 -6.47 35.53 18.93
CA THR A 363 -5.71 36.12 17.83
C THR A 363 -5.13 35.06 16.90
N ARG A 364 -5.37 35.22 15.61
CA ARG A 364 -4.88 34.36 14.53
C ARG A 364 -3.40 34.66 14.27
N TYR A 365 -2.52 33.69 14.45
CA TYR A 365 -1.11 33.78 14.09
C TYR A 365 -0.66 32.60 13.22
N GLN A 366 0.40 32.82 12.44
CA GLN A 366 0.98 31.81 11.57
C GLN A 366 2.39 31.46 12.06
N LYS A 367 2.63 30.18 12.40
CA LYS A 367 3.98 29.75 12.75
C LYS A 367 4.84 29.67 11.47
N VAL A 368 5.99 30.34 11.51
CA VAL A 368 6.98 30.30 10.42
C VAL A 368 7.55 28.90 10.31
N GLN A 369 7.81 28.45 9.08
CA GLN A 369 8.46 27.17 8.83
C GLN A 369 9.90 27.19 9.32
N ASP A 370 10.26 26.17 10.09
CA ASP A 370 11.51 26.11 10.84
C ASP A 370 12.25 24.77 10.67
N PHE A 371 11.74 23.94 9.75
CA PHE A 371 12.30 22.67 9.29
C PHE A 371 12.08 22.54 7.78
N TYR A 372 13.16 22.28 7.04
CA TYR A 372 13.16 22.12 5.59
C TYR A 372 13.77 20.78 5.20
N THR A 373 13.11 20.05 4.30
CA THR A 373 13.59 18.76 3.78
C THR A 373 13.84 18.87 2.29
N TYR A 374 14.96 18.30 1.83
CA TYR A 374 15.33 18.23 0.41
C TYR A 374 15.63 16.79 0.05
N GLU A 375 14.76 16.17 -0.75
CA GLU A 375 14.89 14.77 -1.15
C GLU A 375 15.57 14.70 -2.52
N LEU A 376 16.72 14.03 -2.59
CA LEU A 376 17.52 13.91 -3.81
C LEU A 376 17.46 12.52 -4.45
N GLY A 377 16.75 11.56 -3.84
CA GLY A 377 16.67 10.18 -4.35
C GLY A 377 18.06 9.62 -4.69
N SER A 378 18.17 8.96 -5.83
CA SER A 378 19.42 8.36 -6.33
C SER A 378 20.33 9.32 -7.11
N ALA A 379 20.30 10.62 -6.83
CA ALA A 379 21.17 11.60 -7.48
C ALA A 379 22.65 11.37 -7.15
N ASN A 380 23.54 11.60 -8.13
CA ASN A 380 24.99 11.46 -7.96
C ASN A 380 25.54 12.31 -6.80
N MET A 381 26.60 11.83 -6.14
CA MET A 381 27.19 12.51 -4.97
C MET A 381 27.66 13.95 -5.27
N GLU A 382 28.14 14.22 -6.48
CA GLU A 382 28.44 15.57 -6.96
C GLU A 382 27.21 16.48 -6.91
N SER A 383 26.06 16.01 -7.41
CA SER A 383 24.81 16.77 -7.38
C SER A 383 24.32 17.00 -5.94
N VAL A 384 24.55 16.03 -5.05
CA VAL A 384 24.26 16.16 -3.61
C VAL A 384 25.15 17.24 -2.98
N ALA A 385 26.45 17.24 -3.27
CA ALA A 385 27.40 18.23 -2.78
C ALA A 385 27.06 19.65 -3.28
N LEU A 386 26.78 19.80 -4.57
CA LEU A 386 26.33 21.07 -5.16
C LEU A 386 25.03 21.57 -4.51
N LYS A 387 24.07 20.68 -4.26
CA LYS A 387 22.83 21.05 -3.59
C LYS A 387 23.09 21.51 -2.16
N LEU A 388 23.93 20.80 -1.40
CA LEU A 388 24.30 21.19 -0.04
C LEU A 388 24.96 22.57 -0.01
N ASN A 389 25.89 22.85 -0.93
CA ASN A 389 26.48 24.19 -1.01
C ASN A 389 25.43 25.26 -1.31
N SER A 390 24.47 25.01 -2.22
CA SER A 390 23.38 25.95 -2.49
C SER A 390 22.48 26.23 -1.27
N VAL A 391 22.21 25.20 -0.46
CA VAL A 391 21.42 25.32 0.77
C VAL A 391 22.20 26.09 1.84
N LEU A 392 23.49 25.83 1.98
CA LEU A 392 24.38 26.56 2.88
C LEU A 392 24.47 28.04 2.52
N GLU A 393 24.68 28.37 1.24
CA GLU A 393 24.73 29.76 0.76
C GLU A 393 23.40 30.50 1.02
N GLN A 394 22.27 29.85 0.79
CA GLN A 394 20.96 30.42 1.11
C GLN A 394 20.77 30.63 2.62
N ALA A 395 21.25 29.69 3.45
CA ALA A 395 21.17 29.78 4.89
C ALA A 395 22.10 30.87 5.46
N GLU A 396 23.31 31.03 4.93
CA GLU A 396 24.26 32.11 5.27
C GLU A 396 23.70 33.49 4.95
N LYS A 397 23.07 33.64 3.79
CA LYS A 397 22.36 34.86 3.42
C LYS A 397 21.24 35.17 4.41
N THR A 398 20.44 34.16 4.77
CA THR A 398 19.35 34.30 5.74
C THR A 398 19.86 34.64 7.15
N TRP A 399 21.00 34.09 7.56
CA TRP A 399 21.68 34.46 8.80
C TRP A 399 22.16 35.92 8.76
N SER A 400 22.75 36.36 7.64
CA SER A 400 23.25 37.72 7.47
C SER A 400 22.13 38.76 7.51
N GLU A 401 21.00 38.49 6.84
CA GLU A 401 19.86 39.40 6.75
C GLU A 401 18.97 39.39 8.00
N LYS A 402 18.65 38.20 8.52
CA LYS A 402 17.60 38.01 9.55
C LYS A 402 18.12 37.53 10.89
N ARG A 403 19.43 37.25 11.02
CA ARG A 403 20.06 36.68 12.23
C ARG A 403 19.38 35.39 12.69
N LEU A 404 18.89 34.58 11.75
CA LEU A 404 18.34 33.24 12.00
C LEU A 404 19.43 32.20 11.89
N LYS A 405 19.76 31.54 13.00
CA LYS A 405 20.78 30.48 13.01
C LYS A 405 20.29 29.31 12.17
N TYR A 406 21.21 28.53 11.62
CA TYR A 406 20.88 27.35 10.83
C TYR A 406 21.72 26.15 11.22
N LYS A 407 21.19 24.95 10.95
CA LYS A 407 21.96 23.71 10.91
C LYS A 407 21.58 22.95 9.64
N VAL A 408 22.59 22.45 8.91
CA VAL A 408 22.39 21.65 7.71
C VAL A 408 22.87 20.23 7.99
N PHE A 409 22.01 19.27 7.71
CA PHE A 409 22.25 17.85 7.87
C PHE A 409 22.11 17.12 6.55
N LEU A 410 22.92 16.08 6.36
CA LEU A 410 22.80 15.11 5.27
C LEU A 410 22.56 13.72 5.88
N ALA A 411 21.49 13.04 5.47
CA ALA A 411 21.28 11.62 5.78
C ALA A 411 21.49 10.77 4.53
N ILE A 412 22.45 9.85 4.59
CA ILE A 412 22.83 8.94 3.50
C ILE A 412 23.16 7.54 4.04
N PRO A 413 22.94 6.47 3.24
CA PRO A 413 23.40 5.14 3.58
C PRO A 413 24.91 5.11 3.88
N SER A 414 25.31 4.30 4.85
CA SER A 414 26.72 4.18 5.24
C SER A 414 27.59 3.63 4.12
N SER A 415 27.02 2.88 3.17
CA SER A 415 27.70 2.35 1.97
C SER A 415 28.35 3.43 1.08
N ILE A 416 27.73 4.60 0.96
CA ILE A 416 28.18 5.71 0.07
C ILE A 416 28.78 6.89 0.84
N THR A 417 29.03 6.72 2.14
CA THR A 417 29.54 7.82 2.98
C THR A 417 30.94 8.26 2.55
N TYR A 418 31.80 7.33 2.13
CA TYR A 418 33.16 7.64 1.66
C TYR A 418 33.16 8.38 0.31
N ASP A 419 32.30 7.97 -0.63
CA ASP A 419 32.15 8.64 -1.92
C ASP A 419 31.69 10.10 -1.72
N PHE A 420 30.74 10.32 -0.81
CA PHE A 420 30.33 11.68 -0.46
C PHE A 420 31.46 12.48 0.20
N GLN A 421 32.26 11.88 1.09
CA GLN A 421 33.38 12.58 1.72
C GLN A 421 34.42 13.03 0.69
N ALA A 422 34.70 12.22 -0.33
CA ALA A 422 35.60 12.60 -1.41
C ALA A 422 35.07 13.80 -2.23
N GLU A 423 33.78 13.80 -2.56
CA GLU A 423 33.15 14.92 -3.28
C GLU A 423 33.00 16.18 -2.40
N ALA A 424 32.73 16.01 -1.11
CA ALA A 424 32.64 17.12 -0.16
C ALA A 424 33.97 17.90 -0.06
N LEU A 425 35.11 17.19 -0.10
CA LEU A 425 36.44 17.80 -0.11
C LEU A 425 36.67 18.64 -1.37
N LYS A 426 36.24 18.18 -2.54
CA LYS A 426 36.36 18.96 -3.79
C LYS A 426 35.55 20.27 -3.76
N HIS A 427 34.47 20.29 -3.00
CA HIS A 427 33.58 21.44 -2.86
C HIS A 427 33.83 22.28 -1.59
N ASN A 428 34.95 22.06 -0.88
CA ASN A 428 35.28 22.75 0.38
C ASN A 428 34.18 22.67 1.45
N LEU A 429 33.50 21.53 1.55
CA LEU A 429 32.52 21.27 2.61
C LEU A 429 33.20 20.55 3.76
N THR A 430 32.90 20.99 4.99
CA THR A 430 33.32 20.29 6.22
C THR A 430 32.19 19.40 6.73
N GLN A 431 32.45 18.10 6.81
CA GLN A 431 31.50 17.10 7.28
C GLN A 431 31.92 16.49 8.61
N ASN A 432 30.97 16.40 9.54
CA ASN A 432 31.14 15.69 10.81
C ASN A 432 30.03 14.64 10.95
N ILE A 433 30.40 13.39 11.24
CA ILE A 433 29.42 12.34 11.54
C ILE A 433 28.80 12.65 12.90
N VAL A 434 27.48 12.83 12.91
CA VAL A 434 26.69 13.06 14.12
C VAL A 434 26.37 11.73 14.76
N THR A 435 25.73 10.84 14.00
CA THR A 435 25.31 9.51 14.45
C THR A 435 25.09 8.60 13.23
N THR A 436 25.13 7.28 13.46
CA THR A 436 24.73 6.26 12.47
C THR A 436 23.64 5.38 13.04
N PHE A 437 22.54 5.21 12.30
CA PHE A 437 21.38 4.45 12.73
C PHE A 437 21.37 3.06 12.10
N TYR A 438 21.29 2.02 12.93
CA TYR A 438 21.29 0.61 12.52
C TYR A 438 19.96 -0.08 12.88
N PRO A 439 19.53 -1.10 12.13
CA PRO A 439 20.02 -1.51 10.80
C PRO A 439 19.37 -0.68 9.68
N HIS A 440 20.12 -0.38 8.63
CA HIS A 440 19.57 0.24 7.42
C HIS A 440 20.33 -0.22 6.18
N VAL A 441 19.61 -0.72 5.19
CA VAL A 441 20.17 -1.02 3.86
C VAL A 441 19.31 -0.34 2.81
N SER A 442 19.91 0.52 2.02
CA SER A 442 19.23 1.10 0.86
C SER A 442 19.31 0.17 -0.34
N THR A 443 18.21 0.02 -1.07
CA THR A 443 18.18 -0.67 -2.38
C THR A 443 18.75 0.20 -3.50
N GLU A 444 18.89 1.50 -3.27
CA GLU A 444 19.49 2.45 -4.23
C GLU A 444 21.01 2.54 -4.07
N ALA A 445 21.55 2.15 -2.91
CA ALA A 445 22.97 2.17 -2.59
C ALA A 445 23.35 0.90 -1.81
N LEU A 446 23.44 -0.23 -2.53
CA LEU A 446 23.74 -1.52 -1.93
C LEU A 446 25.17 -1.57 -1.37
N PRO A 447 25.40 -2.36 -0.32
CA PRO A 447 26.73 -2.64 0.20
C PRO A 447 27.70 -3.15 -0.88
N TYR A 448 28.92 -2.60 -0.91
CA TYR A 448 30.01 -3.09 -1.77
C TYR A 448 30.63 -4.34 -1.13
N PHE A 449 30.45 -5.48 -1.77
CA PHE A 449 31.03 -6.76 -1.33
C PHE A 449 32.45 -7.00 -1.88
N ASP A 450 32.85 -6.31 -2.96
CA ASP A 450 34.09 -6.60 -3.69
C ASP A 450 35.31 -5.82 -3.18
N SER A 451 35.12 -4.79 -2.35
CA SER A 451 36.16 -3.81 -1.99
C SER A 451 37.25 -4.33 -1.04
N TYR A 452 37.17 -5.57 -0.55
CA TYR A 452 38.17 -6.18 0.35
C TYR A 452 39.05 -7.25 -0.31
N LEU A 453 38.85 -7.54 -1.60
CA LEU A 453 39.74 -8.44 -2.34
C LEU A 453 41.06 -7.78 -2.77
N ASN A 454 41.22 -6.46 -2.59
CA ASN A 454 42.48 -5.74 -2.75
C ASN A 454 42.87 -5.07 -1.44
N SER A 455 43.71 -5.73 -0.65
CA SER A 455 44.25 -5.22 0.61
C SER A 455 45.22 -4.04 0.44
N ASP A 456 45.66 -3.75 -0.77
CA ASP A 456 46.84 -2.92 -1.00
C ASP A 456 46.51 -1.45 -1.37
N CYS A 457 45.24 -1.10 -1.62
CA CYS A 457 44.86 0.30 -1.94
C CYS A 457 44.52 1.14 -0.67
N GLN A 458 44.89 0.72 0.55
CA GLN A 458 44.60 1.45 1.82
C GLN A 458 45.81 2.14 2.49
N SER A 459 47.02 2.05 1.93
CA SER A 459 48.16 2.81 2.46
C SER A 459 48.28 4.18 1.79
N ASP A 460 48.03 5.23 2.57
CA ASP A 460 48.41 6.64 2.42
C ASP A 460 48.78 7.15 1.01
N GLY A 461 47.86 7.91 0.40
CA GLY A 461 48.23 9.02 -0.49
C GLY A 461 48.45 8.73 -1.98
N VAL A 462 47.81 7.71 -2.57
CA VAL A 462 47.87 7.48 -4.02
C VAL A 462 46.50 7.71 -4.68
N ASP A 463 46.49 8.50 -5.75
CA ASP A 463 45.34 8.80 -6.59
C ASP A 463 44.59 7.52 -7.04
N MET A 464 43.27 7.53 -6.86
CA MET A 464 42.35 6.41 -7.09
C MET A 464 42.19 6.00 -8.58
N GLN A 465 42.91 6.67 -9.50
CA GLN A 465 42.88 6.40 -10.94
C GLN A 465 43.82 5.26 -11.38
N SER A 466 44.62 4.68 -10.49
CA SER A 466 45.58 3.63 -10.83
C SER A 466 45.56 2.43 -9.87
N CYS A 467 44.42 1.77 -9.66
CA CYS A 467 44.44 0.37 -9.22
C CYS A 467 44.20 -0.52 -10.48
N PRO A 468 45.21 -1.25 -10.98
CA PRO A 468 45.05 -2.14 -12.14
C PRO A 468 44.12 -3.31 -11.79
N ALA A 469 43.29 -3.72 -12.75
CA ALA A 469 42.26 -4.77 -12.61
C ALA A 469 42.83 -6.20 -12.65
N ASP A 470 44.12 -6.38 -12.37
CA ASP A 470 44.75 -7.69 -12.40
C ASP A 470 44.82 -8.26 -10.99
N LEU A 471 44.03 -9.31 -10.74
CA LEU A 471 43.97 -10.05 -9.47
C LEU A 471 45.37 -10.54 -9.06
N PRO A 472 45.96 -10.06 -7.95
CA PRO A 472 46.97 -10.83 -7.25
C PRO A 472 46.26 -11.91 -6.42
N SER A 473 46.82 -13.11 -6.39
CA SER A 473 46.34 -14.21 -5.54
C SER A 473 46.37 -13.80 -4.07
N VAL A 474 45.20 -13.49 -3.51
CA VAL A 474 45.04 -13.08 -2.10
C VAL A 474 45.34 -14.25 -1.17
N THR A 475 46.24 -14.05 -0.22
CA THR A 475 46.52 -14.99 0.87
C THR A 475 45.46 -14.83 1.97
N TRP A 476 44.67 -15.88 2.19
CA TRP A 476 43.62 -15.89 3.22
C TRP A 476 44.25 -15.89 4.62
N THR A 477 44.20 -14.74 5.31
CA THR A 477 44.57 -14.63 6.73
C THR A 477 43.33 -14.83 7.63
N LEU A 478 43.53 -15.35 8.84
CA LEU A 478 42.46 -15.65 9.80
C LEU A 478 41.64 -14.43 10.26
N ASP A 479 42.17 -13.22 10.11
CA ASP A 479 41.50 -11.97 10.51
C ASP A 479 40.60 -11.37 9.41
N MET A 480 40.77 -11.80 8.16
CA MET A 480 40.00 -11.31 7.00
C MET A 480 38.50 -11.53 7.15
N PRO A 481 37.98 -12.70 7.61
CA PRO A 481 36.54 -12.91 7.75
C PRO A 481 35.89 -11.97 8.77
N LEU A 482 36.61 -11.65 9.86
CA LEU A 482 36.10 -10.79 10.92
C LEU A 482 36.12 -9.31 10.49
N LYS A 483 37.19 -8.86 9.82
CA LYS A 483 37.26 -7.52 9.22
C LYS A 483 36.23 -7.34 8.10
N PHE A 484 36.06 -8.34 7.24
CA PHE A 484 35.07 -8.34 6.17
C PHE A 484 33.64 -8.26 6.72
N SER A 485 33.31 -9.07 7.72
CA SER A 485 31.99 -9.03 8.36
C SER A 485 31.73 -7.71 9.11
N LEU A 486 32.74 -7.14 9.77
CA LEU A 486 32.63 -5.82 10.41
C LEU A 486 32.42 -4.71 9.38
N HIS A 487 33.15 -4.73 8.28
CA HIS A 487 33.02 -3.75 7.19
C HIS A 487 31.63 -3.82 6.55
N ILE A 488 31.14 -5.03 6.26
CA ILE A 488 29.77 -5.24 5.79
C ILE A 488 28.78 -4.71 6.84
N ALA A 489 28.94 -5.05 8.12
CA ALA A 489 28.06 -4.56 9.17
C ALA A 489 28.02 -3.02 9.24
N HIS A 490 29.14 -2.34 9.01
CA HIS A 490 29.19 -0.88 8.97
C HIS A 490 28.40 -0.28 7.81
N GLN A 491 28.32 -0.97 6.66
CA GLN A 491 27.52 -0.52 5.52
C GLN A 491 26.00 -0.68 5.73
N PHE A 492 25.58 -1.42 6.75
CA PHE A 492 24.16 -1.63 7.12
C PHE A 492 23.64 -0.52 8.04
N GLY A 493 24.07 0.72 7.79
CA GLY A 493 23.72 1.90 8.58
C GLY A 493 23.15 3.05 7.75
N LEU A 494 22.45 3.96 8.43
CA LEU A 494 22.04 5.26 7.91
C LEU A 494 22.85 6.33 8.64
N THR A 495 23.82 6.94 7.96
CA THR A 495 24.72 7.93 8.54
C THR A 495 24.09 9.32 8.46
N LEU A 496 24.06 10.02 9.59
CA LEU A 496 23.70 11.44 9.67
C LEU A 496 24.97 12.28 9.80
N LEU A 497 25.18 13.15 8.82
CA LEU A 497 26.31 14.08 8.74
C LEU A 497 25.83 15.51 9.02
N SER A 498 26.55 16.25 9.85
CA SER A 498 26.43 17.70 9.94
C SER A 498 27.39 18.32 8.93
N VAL A 499 26.87 19.16 8.04
CA VAL A 499 27.65 19.79 6.97
C VAL A 499 27.76 21.28 7.24
N LYS A 500 28.96 21.83 7.09
CA LYS A 500 29.26 23.26 7.20
C LYS A 500 30.18 23.68 6.05
N LYS A 501 30.22 24.99 5.80
CA LYS A 501 31.19 25.61 4.92
C LYS A 501 32.41 26.03 5.73
#